data_AF-A0A0J7XGV9-F1
#
_entry.id   AF-A0A0J7XGV9-F1
#
_cell.length_a   1.000
_cell.length_b   1.000
_cell.length_c   1.000
_cell.angle_alpha   90.00
_cell.angle_beta   90.00
_cell.angle_gamma   90.00
#
_symmetry.space_group_name_H-M   'P 1'
#
loop_
_entity.id
_entity.type
_entity.pdbx_description
1 polymer ?
#
loop_
_entity_poly.entity_id
_entity_poly.type
_entity_poly.pdbx_seq_one_letter_code
_entity_poly.pdbx_strand_id
1 'polypeptide(L)'
;MAGIFDDEPEAPAPEPVAESTPARAPARSAPRARRTADATVSPSRSSHPGKKPVLIHIPEDMHRTLRQLSVEEGGEPLTVVTERLLRQYLVQRGHARFAP
;
A
#
# COMPACT_ATOMS: atom_id res chain seq x y z
N MET A 1 21.58 8.72 -48.40
CA MET A 1 20.25 9.27 -48.07
C MET A 1 20.38 10.02 -46.77
N ALA A 2 20.15 11.33 -46.82
CA ALA A 2 20.31 12.28 -45.73
C ALA A 2 18.97 12.55 -45.04
N GLY A 3 19.03 12.83 -43.73
CA GLY A 3 17.99 13.51 -42.93
C GLY A 3 17.10 12.59 -42.08
N ILE A 4 17.21 12.68 -40.74
CA ILE A 4 16.09 12.47 -39.79
C ILE A 4 16.35 12.84 -38.30
N PHE A 5 17.41 13.55 -37.90
CA PHE A 5 17.49 14.03 -36.51
C PHE A 5 17.94 15.49 -36.45
N ASP A 6 16.97 16.37 -36.67
CA ASP A 6 16.98 17.77 -36.24
C ASP A 6 16.03 17.83 -35.05
N ASP A 7 16.59 17.80 -33.83
CA ASP A 7 15.95 18.27 -32.60
C ASP A 7 17.09 18.54 -31.61
N GLU A 8 17.55 19.78 -31.63
CA GLU A 8 18.53 20.34 -30.71
C GLU A 8 17.77 20.89 -29.50
N PRO A 9 17.92 20.33 -28.29
CA PRO A 9 17.50 21.05 -27.09
C PRO A 9 18.58 22.07 -26.75
N GLU A 10 18.41 23.31 -27.21
CA GLU A 10 19.18 24.45 -26.75
C GLU A 10 18.92 24.69 -25.24
N ALA A 11 19.95 24.46 -24.44
CA ALA A 11 20.16 25.05 -23.13
C ALA A 11 21.64 25.48 -23.09
N PRO A 12 22.08 26.52 -22.34
CA PRO A 12 21.39 27.31 -21.29
C PRO A 12 21.65 28.85 -21.37
N ALA A 13 20.96 29.67 -20.56
CA ALA A 13 21.58 30.89 -19.99
C ALA A 13 20.81 31.47 -18.77
N PRO A 14 21.51 32.02 -17.75
CA PRO A 14 20.97 32.48 -16.47
C PRO A 14 20.82 34.00 -16.39
N GLU A 15 19.82 34.54 -15.66
CA GLU A 15 19.77 35.97 -15.28
C GLU A 15 19.09 36.21 -13.92
N PRO A 16 19.43 37.31 -13.22
CA PRO A 16 19.96 37.27 -11.86
C PRO A 16 19.00 37.66 -10.72
N VAL A 17 19.47 37.29 -9.54
CA VAL A 17 19.00 37.50 -8.16
C VAL A 17 18.54 38.94 -7.87
N ALA A 18 17.32 39.08 -7.32
CA ALA A 18 16.98 40.19 -6.44
C ALA A 18 16.85 39.65 -5.01
N GLU A 19 17.88 39.98 -4.23
CA GLU A 19 18.05 39.75 -2.81
C GLU A 19 16.98 40.46 -1.99
N SER A 20 16.41 39.74 -1.02
CA SER A 20 15.79 40.34 0.17
C SER A 20 16.05 39.38 1.34
N THR A 21 17.18 39.64 1.98
CA THR A 21 17.72 39.05 3.21
C THR A 21 16.88 39.45 4.44
N PRO A 22 17.09 38.86 5.64
CA PRO A 22 16.14 37.92 6.24
C PRO A 22 15.49 38.45 7.54
N ALA A 23 14.25 38.05 7.82
CA ALA A 23 13.63 38.21 9.14
C ALA A 23 13.23 36.84 9.71
N ARG A 24 14.01 36.42 10.70
CA ARG A 24 13.86 35.28 11.61
C ARG A 24 12.42 35.07 12.12
N ALA A 25 11.88 33.86 11.94
CA ALA A 25 10.92 33.26 12.88
C ALA A 25 11.05 31.72 12.90
N PRO A 26 10.82 31.05 14.04
CA PRO A 26 11.42 29.75 14.36
C PRO A 26 10.60 28.53 13.92
N ALA A 27 11.34 27.44 13.75
CA ALA A 27 10.96 26.03 13.69
C ALA A 27 9.52 25.64 14.06
N ARG A 28 8.84 24.96 13.14
CA ARG A 28 8.05 23.77 13.45
C ARG A 28 8.21 22.76 12.32
N SER A 29 8.90 21.66 12.61
CA SER A 29 8.92 20.46 11.79
C SER A 29 7.48 20.08 11.45
N ALA A 30 7.13 20.11 10.16
CA ALA A 30 5.85 19.56 9.72
C ALA A 30 5.82 18.08 10.11
N PRO A 31 4.81 17.62 10.87
CA PRO A 31 4.68 16.19 11.11
C PRO A 31 4.34 15.57 9.77
N ARG A 32 5.27 14.75 9.24
CA ARG A 32 5.02 13.83 8.14
C ARG A 32 3.79 13.02 8.53
N ALA A 33 2.63 13.41 8.01
CA ALA A 33 1.39 12.68 8.19
C ALA A 33 1.63 11.28 7.61
N ARG A 34 1.92 10.33 8.49
CA ARG A 34 1.74 8.93 8.22
C ARG A 34 0.26 8.82 7.87
N ARG A 35 -0.03 8.70 6.58
CA ARG A 35 -1.27 8.13 6.08
C ARG A 35 -1.27 6.69 6.60
N THR A 36 -1.66 6.53 7.86
CA THR A 36 -2.27 5.30 8.33
C THR A 36 -3.44 5.10 7.38
N ALA A 37 -3.34 4.06 6.55
CA ALA A 37 -4.45 3.61 5.75
C ALA A 37 -5.61 3.42 6.74
N ASP A 38 -6.55 4.34 6.70
CA ASP A 38 -7.86 4.17 7.31
C ASP A 38 -8.51 3.08 6.47
N ALA A 39 -8.25 1.83 6.85
CA ALA A 39 -8.93 0.68 6.29
C ALA A 39 -10.38 0.86 6.74
N THR A 40 -11.20 1.40 5.85
CA THR A 40 -12.65 1.50 6.00
C THR A 40 -13.17 0.12 6.41
N VAL A 41 -13.51 -0.02 7.68
CA VAL A 41 -14.05 -1.26 8.23
C VAL A 41 -15.51 -1.32 7.78
N SER A 42 -15.74 -1.86 6.59
CA SER A 42 -17.06 -2.30 6.15
C SER A 42 -17.67 -3.19 7.24
N PRO A 43 -18.98 -3.15 7.50
CA PRO A 43 -19.62 -3.99 8.52
C PRO A 43 -19.50 -5.46 8.13
N SER A 44 -18.38 -6.06 8.51
CA SER A 44 -18.03 -7.43 8.23
C SER A 44 -18.88 -8.32 9.11
N ARG A 45 -19.59 -9.29 8.52
CA ARG A 45 -20.00 -10.49 9.25
C ARG A 45 -18.71 -11.11 9.77
N SER A 46 -18.38 -10.83 11.02
CA SER A 46 -17.13 -11.29 11.63
C SER A 46 -17.13 -12.81 11.59
N SER A 47 -16.18 -13.41 10.87
CA SER A 47 -16.03 -14.86 10.80
C SER A 47 -15.73 -15.48 12.18
N HIS A 48 -15.38 -14.67 13.17
CA HIS A 48 -15.04 -15.10 14.52
C HIS A 48 -15.65 -14.16 15.58
N PRO A 49 -16.95 -14.32 15.89
CA PRO A 49 -17.59 -13.54 16.94
C PRO A 49 -16.86 -13.78 18.29
N GLY A 50 -16.57 -12.69 19.01
CA GLY A 50 -15.91 -12.73 20.32
C GLY A 50 -14.37 -12.85 20.30
N LYS A 51 -13.73 -12.95 19.14
CA LYS A 51 -12.26 -12.96 19.03
C LYS A 51 -11.72 -11.60 18.58
N LYS A 52 -10.59 -11.19 19.14
CA LYS A 52 -9.89 -9.97 18.72
C LYS A 52 -9.24 -10.16 17.35
N PRO A 53 -9.26 -9.15 16.47
CA PRO A 53 -8.54 -9.20 15.20
C PRO A 53 -7.04 -9.33 15.46
N VAL A 54 -6.36 -10.11 14.62
CA VAL A 54 -4.90 -10.31 14.68
C VAL A 54 -4.25 -9.49 13.58
N LEU A 55 -3.30 -8.63 13.94
CA LEU A 55 -2.48 -7.92 12.98
C LEU A 55 -1.27 -8.77 12.63
N ILE A 56 -1.11 -9.06 11.33
CA ILE A 56 0.03 -9.81 10.80
C ILE A 56 0.79 -8.92 9.82
N HIS A 57 2.12 -8.97 9.89
CA HIS A 57 2.95 -8.31 8.89
C HIS A 57 3.17 -9.26 7.71
N ILE A 58 2.82 -8.78 6.52
CA ILE A 58 2.98 -9.49 5.25
C ILE A 58 3.87 -8.60 4.38
N PRO A 59 4.96 -9.13 3.79
CA PRO A 59 5.81 -8.33 2.91
C PRO A 59 5.05 -7.92 1.66
N GLU A 60 5.49 -6.82 1.03
CA GLU A 60 4.72 -6.14 -0.02
C GLU A 60 4.48 -7.01 -1.26
N ASP A 61 5.46 -7.85 -1.62
CA ASP A 61 5.36 -8.81 -2.70
C ASP A 61 4.20 -9.79 -2.48
N MET A 62 4.14 -10.43 -1.31
CA MET A 62 3.04 -11.32 -0.95
C MET A 62 1.71 -10.58 -0.86
N HIS A 63 1.70 -9.34 -0.36
CA HIS A 63 0.49 -8.53 -0.25
C HIS A 63 -0.07 -8.13 -1.63
N ARG A 64 0.78 -7.94 -2.65
CA ARG A 64 0.34 -7.76 -4.05
C ARG A 64 -0.32 -9.02 -4.59
N THR A 65 0.27 -10.19 -4.38
CA THR A 65 -0.33 -11.47 -4.80
C THR A 65 -1.69 -11.68 -4.15
N LEU A 66 -1.85 -11.39 -2.86
CA LEU A 66 -3.13 -11.51 -2.16
C LEU A 66 -4.20 -10.55 -2.71
N ARG A 67 -3.83 -9.32 -3.08
CA ARG A 67 -4.76 -8.39 -3.75
C ARG A 67 -5.20 -8.88 -5.11
N GLN A 68 -4.29 -9.47 -5.87
CA GLN A 68 -4.62 -10.06 -7.17
C GLN A 68 -5.62 -11.21 -7.04
N LEU A 69 -5.36 -12.14 -6.11
CA LEU A 69 -6.28 -13.25 -5.82
C LEU A 69 -7.66 -12.76 -5.37
N SER A 70 -7.71 -11.71 -4.53
CA SER A 70 -8.96 -11.09 -4.11
C SER A 70 -9.81 -10.60 -5.28
N VAL A 71 -9.21 -9.99 -6.30
CA VAL A 71 -9.92 -9.55 -7.51
C VAL A 71 -10.43 -10.75 -8.32
N GLU A 72 -9.61 -11.79 -8.46
CA GLU A 72 -9.96 -13.02 -9.19
C GLU A 72 -11.15 -13.76 -8.53
N GLU A 73 -11.22 -13.75 -7.20
CA GLU A 73 -12.31 -14.34 -6.42
C GLU A 73 -13.57 -13.43 -6.33
N GLY A 74 -13.69 -12.42 -7.19
CA GLY A 74 -14.85 -11.54 -7.26
C GLY A 74 -14.78 -10.32 -6.33
N GLY A 75 -13.57 -9.92 -5.94
CA GLY A 75 -13.34 -8.76 -5.07
C GLY A 75 -13.58 -9.06 -3.59
N GLU A 76 -13.44 -10.32 -3.15
CA GLU A 76 -13.55 -10.67 -1.73
C GLU A 76 -12.53 -9.87 -0.91
N PRO A 77 -12.87 -9.39 0.30
CA PRO A 77 -11.93 -8.66 1.12
C PRO A 77 -10.73 -9.55 1.46
N LEU A 78 -9.54 -8.96 1.50
CA LEU A 78 -8.29 -9.69 1.77
C LEU A 78 -8.34 -10.49 3.07
N THR A 79 -9.11 -10.04 4.06
CA THR A 79 -9.34 -10.76 5.32
C THR A 79 -10.01 -12.13 5.11
N VAL A 80 -10.94 -12.26 4.17
CA VAL A 80 -11.63 -13.52 3.86
C VAL A 80 -10.72 -14.45 3.06
N VAL A 81 -10.02 -13.92 2.05
CA VAL A 81 -9.05 -14.69 1.24
C VAL A 81 -7.95 -15.26 2.13
N THR A 82 -7.33 -14.41 2.96
CA THR A 82 -6.26 -14.84 3.88
C THR A 82 -6.77 -15.82 4.93
N GLU A 83 -7.98 -15.65 5.45
CA GLU A 83 -8.59 -16.59 6.38
C GLU A 83 -8.78 -17.98 5.73
N ARG A 84 -9.32 -18.03 4.51
CA ARG A 84 -9.53 -19.28 3.77
C ARG A 84 -8.21 -20.01 3.55
N LEU A 85 -7.18 -19.30 3.09
CA LEU A 85 -5.83 -19.86 2.89
C LEU A 85 -5.22 -20.37 4.21
N LEU A 86 -5.38 -19.62 5.30
CA LEU A 86 -4.91 -20.05 6.62
C LEU A 86 -5.62 -21.31 7.09
N ARG A 87 -6.94 -21.40 6.94
CA ARG A 87 -7.71 -22.61 7.30
C ARG A 87 -7.25 -23.81 6.47
N GLN A 88 -7.11 -23.65 5.15
CA GLN A 88 -6.61 -24.72 4.26
C GLN A 88 -5.22 -25.22 4.68
N TYR A 89 -4.30 -24.30 4.95
CA TYR A 89 -2.96 -24.64 5.42
C TYR A 89 -3.01 -25.38 6.77
N LEU A 90 -3.84 -24.92 7.71
CA LEU A 90 -3.97 -25.55 9.01
C LEU A 90 -4.55 -26.96 8.91
N VAL A 91 -5.55 -27.18 8.06
CA VAL A 91 -6.12 -28.51 7.78
C VAL A 91 -5.04 -29.43 7.18
N GLN A 92 -4.27 -28.94 6.20
CA GLN A 92 -3.16 -29.70 5.59
C GLN A 92 -2.08 -30.08 6.62
N ARG A 93 -1.89 -29.27 7.66
CA ARG A 93 -0.97 -29.54 8.78
C ARG A 93 -1.56 -30.44 9.86
N GLY A 94 -2.79 -30.94 9.68
CA GLY A 94 -3.47 -31.85 10.60
C GLY A 94 -4.31 -31.16 11.69
N HIS A 95 -4.52 -29.84 11.60
CA HIS A 95 -5.39 -29.12 12.54
C HIS A 95 -6.87 -29.21 12.11
N ALA A 96 -7.50 -30.36 12.39
CA ALA A 96 -8.87 -30.69 12.00
C ALA A 96 -9.96 -29.74 12.57
N ARG A 97 -9.65 -28.97 13.63
CA ARG A 97 -10.59 -27.97 14.21
C ARG A 97 -10.97 -26.83 13.25
N PHE A 98 -10.29 -26.72 12.11
CA PHE A 98 -10.49 -25.69 11.10
C PHE A 98 -10.92 -26.25 9.75
N ALA A 99 -11.37 -27.51 9.71
CA ALA A 99 -11.97 -28.11 8.53
C ALA A 99 -13.16 -27.25 8.02
N PRO A 100 -13.36 -27.17 6.71
CA PRO A 100 -14.39 -26.34 6.09
C PRO A 100 -15.81 -26.74 6.50
#